data_AF-A0A1C5TES3-F1
#
_entry.id   AF-A0A1C5TES3-F1
#
_cell.length_a   1.000
_cell.length_b   1.000
_cell.length_c   1.000
_cell.angle_alpha   90.00
_cell.angle_beta   90.00
_cell.angle_gamma   90.00
#
_symmetry.space_group_name_H-M   'P 1'
#
loop_
_entity.id
_entity.type
_entity.pdbx_description
1 polymer ?
#
loop_
_entity_poly.entity_id
_entity_poly.type
_entity_poly.pdbx_seq_one_letter_code
_entity_poly.pdbx_strand_id
1 'polypeptide(L)'
;MIYKSGKNGYYKSYEYAKTILSKMKKITAFKAFSNEEHDYYDVIDNNKNYYNLILFDEASNEYWFDNNCGCKGMGSVYSEKILRLVGIRENYNLDSEKEIYKFNLCPNNQLNLLVVEIDLLNRINKYFINSLISIDFETAYIRYKALDNLQKFGTIRSIDNAVGEDLYVKYFNNYNCMENVCENDGINNILFLDRYLNKDVKSNIGSNIKKLLELERKIYIKEIKKTEYEIYSY
;
A
#
# COMPACT_ATOMS: atom_id res chain seq x y z
N MET A 1 -23.61 7.21 -3.86
CA MET A 1 -23.52 6.67 -5.23
C MET A 1 -22.90 5.27 -5.18
N ILE A 2 -23.20 4.38 -6.12
CA ILE A 2 -22.65 3.02 -6.14
C ILE A 2 -21.65 2.88 -7.29
N TYR A 3 -20.45 2.39 -6.99
CA TYR A 3 -19.40 2.06 -7.94
C TYR A 3 -19.14 0.56 -7.92
N LYS A 4 -19.10 -0.09 -9.09
CA LYS A 4 -18.96 -1.55 -9.17
C LYS A 4 -17.76 -1.92 -10.05
N SER A 5 -16.95 -2.89 -9.63
CA SER A 5 -15.81 -3.40 -10.42
C SER A 5 -16.21 -4.17 -11.67
N GLY A 6 -17.49 -4.50 -11.81
CA GLY A 6 -17.96 -5.57 -12.69
C GLY A 6 -17.54 -6.95 -12.19
N LYS A 7 -17.95 -8.00 -12.91
CA LYS A 7 -17.62 -9.41 -12.61
C LYS A 7 -16.40 -9.85 -13.38
N ASN A 8 -15.25 -9.54 -12.80
CA ASN A 8 -13.96 -9.53 -13.46
C ASN A 8 -12.87 -10.30 -12.69
N GLY A 9 -13.21 -10.86 -11.53
CA GLY A 9 -12.29 -11.57 -10.64
C GLY A 9 -11.33 -10.66 -9.87
N TYR A 10 -10.64 -11.26 -8.90
CA TYR A 10 -9.90 -10.55 -7.84
C TYR A 10 -8.80 -9.60 -8.36
N TYR A 11 -8.06 -9.98 -9.41
CA TYR A 11 -6.98 -9.14 -9.95
C TYR A 11 -7.52 -7.86 -10.58
N LYS A 12 -8.50 -7.99 -11.48
CA LYS A 12 -9.11 -6.84 -12.16
C LYS A 12 -9.89 -5.96 -11.18
N SER A 13 -10.47 -6.54 -10.13
CA SER A 13 -11.11 -5.80 -9.04
C SER A 13 -10.14 -4.89 -8.29
N TYR A 14 -8.91 -5.35 -8.01
CA TYR A 14 -7.88 -4.51 -7.40
C TYR A 14 -7.36 -3.42 -8.36
N GLU A 15 -7.16 -3.73 -9.64
CA GLU A 15 -6.83 -2.71 -10.66
C GLU A 15 -7.92 -1.63 -10.78
N TYR A 16 -9.19 -2.05 -10.73
CA TYR A 16 -10.32 -1.14 -10.69
C TYR A 16 -10.28 -0.25 -9.44
N ALA A 17 -10.03 -0.82 -8.25
CA ALA A 17 -9.90 -0.06 -7.01
C ALA A 17 -8.85 1.06 -7.11
N LYS A 18 -7.67 0.77 -7.67
CA LYS A 18 -6.63 1.78 -7.94
C LYS A 18 -7.12 2.89 -8.87
N THR A 19 -7.87 2.53 -9.91
CA THR A 19 -8.39 3.48 -10.91
C THR A 19 -9.41 4.45 -10.31
N ILE A 20 -10.29 3.96 -9.43
CA ILE A 20 -11.36 4.77 -8.83
C ILE A 20 -11.00 5.39 -7.47
N LEU A 21 -9.76 5.22 -7.00
CA LEU A 21 -9.29 5.72 -5.71
C LEU A 21 -9.48 7.25 -5.57
N SER A 22 -9.34 8.00 -6.68
CA SER A 22 -9.61 9.45 -6.74
C SER A 22 -11.06 9.84 -6.41
N LYS A 23 -12.00 8.89 -6.53
CA LYS A 23 -13.42 9.07 -6.23
C LYS A 23 -13.80 8.57 -4.84
N MET A 24 -12.88 7.92 -4.13
CA MET A 24 -13.09 7.43 -2.77
C MET A 24 -12.79 8.55 -1.78
N LYS A 25 -13.76 8.86 -0.93
CA LYS A 25 -13.50 9.65 0.27
C LYS A 25 -12.97 8.75 1.39
N LYS A 26 -12.90 9.28 2.61
CA LYS A 26 -12.48 8.50 3.77
C LYS A 26 -13.41 7.28 3.95
N ILE A 27 -12.85 6.08 3.86
CA ILE A 27 -13.60 4.83 4.08
C ILE A 27 -13.86 4.67 5.58
N THR A 28 -15.12 4.51 5.95
CA THR A 28 -15.57 4.47 7.36
C THR A 28 -16.13 3.11 7.75
N ALA A 29 -16.49 2.27 6.79
CA ALA A 29 -16.97 0.92 7.00
C ALA A 29 -16.65 -0.01 5.82
N PHE A 30 -16.65 -1.31 6.08
CA PHE A 30 -16.67 -2.33 5.03
C PHE A 30 -17.51 -3.54 5.42
N LYS A 31 -17.91 -4.28 4.39
CA LYS A 31 -18.51 -5.61 4.47
C LYS A 31 -17.73 -6.58 3.60
N ALA A 32 -17.48 -7.78 4.09
CA ALA A 32 -16.83 -8.83 3.32
C ALA A 32 -17.59 -10.16 3.48
N PHE A 33 -17.69 -10.93 2.40
CA PHE A 33 -18.53 -12.14 2.34
C PHE A 33 -17.82 -13.32 1.68
N SER A 34 -18.08 -14.55 2.13
CA SER A 34 -17.53 -15.78 1.54
C SER A 34 -18.26 -16.28 0.29
N ASN A 35 -18.87 -15.37 -0.48
CA ASN A 35 -19.75 -15.68 -1.60
C ASN A 35 -21.06 -16.38 -1.16
N GLU A 36 -21.63 -15.92 -0.06
CA GLU A 36 -22.95 -16.32 0.43
C GLU A 36 -24.07 -15.48 -0.21
N GLU A 37 -25.34 -15.91 -0.12
CA GLU A 37 -26.45 -15.11 -0.62
C GLU A 37 -26.61 -13.83 0.20
N HIS A 38 -26.42 -12.67 -0.43
CA HIS A 38 -26.51 -11.37 0.22
C HIS A 38 -27.00 -10.28 -0.75
N ASP A 39 -27.37 -9.11 -0.25
CA ASP A 39 -28.03 -8.07 -1.06
C ASP A 39 -27.12 -7.39 -2.10
N TYR A 40 -25.81 -7.61 -2.04
CA TYR A 40 -24.84 -7.01 -2.96
C TYR A 40 -24.62 -7.86 -4.21
N TYR A 41 -25.54 -7.81 -5.17
CA TYR A 41 -25.44 -8.54 -6.44
C TYR A 41 -25.91 -7.74 -7.65
N ASP A 42 -25.53 -8.23 -8.82
CA ASP A 42 -26.17 -7.90 -10.09
C ASP A 42 -26.84 -9.16 -10.67
N VAL A 43 -27.93 -8.99 -11.40
CA VAL A 43 -28.54 -10.07 -12.18
C VAL A 43 -27.98 -10.03 -13.60
N ILE A 44 -27.26 -11.08 -14.00
CA ILE A 44 -26.68 -11.25 -15.33
C ILE A 44 -27.13 -12.61 -15.84
N ASP A 45 -27.76 -12.66 -17.02
CA ASP A 45 -28.30 -13.88 -17.61
C ASP A 45 -29.21 -14.68 -16.65
N ASN A 46 -30.10 -13.97 -15.95
CA ASN A 46 -31.00 -14.48 -14.90
C ASN A 46 -30.31 -15.09 -13.67
N ASN A 47 -28.99 -14.96 -13.55
CA ASN A 47 -28.23 -15.43 -12.39
C ASN A 47 -27.80 -14.26 -11.50
N LYS A 48 -27.88 -14.46 -10.19
CA LYS A 48 -27.33 -13.51 -9.20
C LYS A 48 -25.81 -13.65 -9.16
N ASN A 49 -25.11 -12.54 -9.36
CA ASN A 49 -23.66 -12.46 -9.30
C ASN A 49 -23.27 -11.54 -8.13
N TYR A 50 -22.75 -12.13 -7.05
CA TYR A 50 -22.51 -11.49 -5.76
C TYR A 50 -21.14 -10.77 -5.70
N TYR A 51 -21.10 -9.57 -5.14
CA TYR A 51 -19.87 -8.83 -4.84
C TYR A 51 -19.49 -9.05 -3.38
N ASN A 52 -18.25 -9.44 -3.12
CA ASN A 52 -17.90 -9.96 -1.81
C ASN A 52 -17.00 -9.05 -0.97
N LEU A 53 -16.60 -7.88 -1.48
CA LEU A 53 -16.07 -6.79 -0.67
C LEU A 53 -16.80 -5.50 -1.01
N ILE A 54 -17.39 -4.86 0.01
CA ILE A 54 -18.13 -3.61 -0.10
C ILE A 54 -17.48 -2.59 0.82
N LEU A 55 -17.05 -1.45 0.29
CA LEU A 55 -16.54 -0.33 1.08
C LEU A 55 -17.58 0.79 1.13
N PHE A 56 -17.64 1.48 2.27
CA PHE A 56 -18.51 2.63 2.49
C PHE A 56 -17.66 3.83 2.89
N ASP A 57 -17.84 4.96 2.21
CA ASP A 57 -17.18 6.21 2.57
C ASP A 57 -18.04 7.11 3.46
N GLU A 58 -17.42 8.16 3.99
CA GLU A 58 -18.07 9.16 4.84
C GLU A 58 -19.22 9.94 4.16
N ALA A 59 -19.33 9.88 2.83
CA ALA A 59 -20.43 10.49 2.07
C ALA A 59 -21.49 9.47 1.65
N SER A 60 -21.49 8.28 2.26
CA SER A 60 -22.42 7.20 1.95
C SER A 60 -22.35 6.73 0.49
N ASN A 61 -21.18 6.84 -0.14
CA ASN A 61 -20.90 6.11 -1.37
C ASN A 61 -20.53 4.67 -1.06
N GLU A 62 -20.84 3.79 -2.01
CA GLU A 62 -20.53 2.37 -1.93
C GLU A 62 -19.64 1.94 -3.08
N TYR A 63 -18.68 1.07 -2.75
CA TYR A 63 -17.71 0.53 -3.71
C TYR A 63 -17.72 -0.98 -3.63
N TRP A 64 -18.21 -1.62 -4.69
CA TRP A 64 -18.50 -3.05 -4.73
C TRP A 64 -17.44 -3.76 -5.58
N PHE A 65 -16.75 -4.71 -4.97
CA PHE A 65 -15.65 -5.44 -5.58
C PHE A 65 -15.95 -6.93 -5.68
N ASP A 66 -15.71 -7.47 -6.87
CA ASP A 66 -15.81 -8.89 -7.18
C ASP A 66 -14.52 -9.60 -6.74
N ASN A 67 -14.44 -9.85 -5.44
CA ASN A 67 -13.34 -10.54 -4.79
C ASN A 67 -13.91 -11.68 -3.95
N ASN A 68 -13.39 -12.90 -4.09
CA ASN A 68 -13.85 -14.00 -3.25
C ASN A 68 -13.26 -13.91 -1.83
N CYS A 69 -13.87 -13.15 -0.92
CA CYS A 69 -13.49 -13.13 0.51
C CYS A 69 -13.88 -14.46 1.18
N GLY A 70 -13.46 -14.71 2.42
CA GLY A 70 -13.92 -15.80 3.28
C GLY A 70 -13.70 -17.24 2.77
N CYS A 71 -12.91 -17.39 1.72
CA CYS A 71 -12.42 -18.66 1.20
C CYS A 71 -10.89 -18.59 1.21
N LYS A 72 -10.21 -19.64 1.70
CA LYS A 72 -8.75 -19.75 1.59
C LYS A 72 -8.31 -19.58 0.14
N GLY A 73 -7.35 -18.70 -0.11
CA GLY A 73 -6.76 -18.49 -1.43
C GLY A 73 -6.60 -17.02 -1.81
N MET A 74 -6.53 -16.74 -3.11
CA MET A 74 -6.20 -15.40 -3.61
C MET A 74 -7.29 -14.35 -3.37
N GLY A 75 -8.56 -14.72 -3.28
CA GLY A 75 -9.63 -13.73 -3.14
C GLY A 75 -9.56 -12.92 -1.84
N SER A 76 -9.29 -13.58 -0.70
CA SER A 76 -9.07 -12.91 0.59
C SER A 76 -7.83 -12.01 0.57
N VAL A 77 -6.73 -12.47 -0.05
CA VAL A 77 -5.49 -11.70 -0.22
C VAL A 77 -5.74 -10.40 -0.99
N TYR A 78 -6.49 -10.45 -2.10
CA TYR A 78 -6.79 -9.26 -2.90
C TYR A 78 -7.78 -8.32 -2.21
N SER A 79 -8.70 -8.84 -1.40
CA SER A 79 -9.53 -8.00 -0.55
C SER A 79 -8.72 -7.27 0.52
N GLU A 80 -7.74 -7.96 1.13
CA GLU A 80 -6.80 -7.30 2.04
C GLU A 80 -5.96 -6.24 1.32
N LYS A 81 -5.51 -6.51 0.09
CA LYS A 81 -4.84 -5.51 -0.76
C LYS A 81 -5.71 -4.27 -0.98
N ILE A 82 -7.00 -4.43 -1.27
CA ILE A 82 -7.93 -3.30 -1.43
C ILE A 82 -8.11 -2.55 -0.10
N LEU A 83 -8.27 -3.25 1.03
CA LEU A 83 -8.41 -2.61 2.34
C LEU A 83 -7.16 -1.78 2.68
N ARG A 84 -5.96 -2.34 2.49
CA ARG A 84 -4.70 -1.65 2.75
C ARG A 84 -4.46 -0.48 1.80
N LEU A 85 -4.86 -0.61 0.53
CA LEU A 85 -4.84 0.48 -0.45
C LEU A 85 -5.63 1.70 0.05
N VAL A 86 -6.78 1.48 0.70
CA VAL A 86 -7.61 2.55 1.27
C VAL A 86 -7.26 2.93 2.72
N GLY A 87 -6.13 2.44 3.23
CA GLY A 87 -5.61 2.78 4.57
C GLY A 87 -6.21 1.96 5.72
N ILE A 88 -6.98 0.90 5.44
CA ILE A 88 -7.48 -0.03 6.45
C ILE A 88 -6.43 -1.13 6.66
N ARG A 89 -5.80 -1.15 7.84
CA ARG A 89 -4.55 -1.91 8.08
C ARG A 89 -4.65 -3.06 9.07
N GLU A 90 -5.74 -3.15 9.81
CA GLU A 90 -5.93 -4.25 10.77
C GLU A 90 -6.12 -5.58 10.03
N ASN A 91 -5.67 -6.67 10.65
CA ASN A 91 -5.99 -8.00 10.17
C ASN A 91 -7.40 -8.40 10.65
N TYR A 92 -8.32 -8.56 9.69
CA TYR A 92 -9.70 -8.97 9.95
C TYR A 92 -9.97 -10.45 9.72
N ASN A 93 -8.93 -11.27 9.48
CA ASN A 93 -9.05 -12.70 9.20
C ASN A 93 -10.03 -13.01 8.05
N LEU A 94 -9.86 -12.27 6.93
CA LEU A 94 -10.71 -12.36 5.75
C LEU A 94 -10.72 -13.75 5.09
N ASP A 95 -9.81 -14.65 5.46
CA ASP A 95 -9.67 -15.99 4.91
C ASP A 95 -10.39 -17.08 5.72
N SER A 96 -10.80 -16.77 6.96
CA SER A 96 -11.47 -17.71 7.86
C SER A 96 -12.92 -17.37 8.14
N GLU A 97 -13.29 -16.09 8.12
CA GLU A 97 -14.65 -15.64 8.42
C GLU A 97 -15.54 -15.68 7.19
N LYS A 98 -16.78 -16.16 7.38
CA LYS A 98 -17.81 -16.18 6.33
C LYS A 98 -18.31 -14.78 6.00
N GLU A 99 -18.47 -13.96 7.01
CA GLU A 99 -19.08 -12.66 6.89
C GLU A 99 -18.47 -11.70 7.92
N ILE A 100 -18.03 -10.54 7.45
CA ILE A 100 -17.39 -9.53 8.29
C ILE A 100 -18.08 -8.19 8.05
N TYR A 101 -18.43 -7.53 9.15
CA TYR A 101 -18.89 -6.14 9.17
C TYR A 101 -18.01 -5.33 10.09
N LYS A 102 -17.45 -4.23 9.59
CA LYS A 102 -16.70 -3.28 10.40
C LYS A 102 -17.15 -1.86 10.09
N PHE A 103 -17.27 -1.07 11.14
CA PHE A 103 -17.72 0.33 11.12
C PHE A 103 -16.81 1.17 12.02
N ASN A 104 -16.94 2.50 11.96
CA ASN A 104 -16.09 3.45 12.66
C ASN A 104 -14.59 3.26 12.37
N LEU A 105 -14.27 2.90 11.13
CA LEU A 105 -12.90 2.72 10.69
C LEU A 105 -12.16 4.05 10.66
N CYS A 106 -10.89 4.01 11.04
CA CYS A 106 -9.96 5.13 10.98
C CYS A 106 -8.83 4.79 10.01
N PRO A 107 -8.99 5.07 8.71
CA PRO A 107 -7.92 4.83 7.74
C PRO A 107 -6.61 5.54 8.13
N ASN A 108 -5.50 4.82 8.01
CA ASN A 108 -4.15 5.33 8.19
C ASN A 108 -3.45 5.38 6.83
N ASN A 109 -3.23 6.58 6.32
CA ASN A 109 -2.57 6.82 5.05
C ASN A 109 -1.11 7.27 5.23
N GLN A 110 -0.47 6.89 6.34
CA GLN A 110 0.94 7.18 6.55
C GLN A 110 1.84 6.42 5.56
N LEU A 111 2.98 7.02 5.28
CA LEU A 111 4.10 6.45 4.53
C LEU A 111 5.39 6.80 5.26
N ASN A 112 6.09 5.77 5.73
CA ASN A 112 7.48 5.85 6.15
C ASN A 112 8.35 5.29 5.03
N LEU A 113 9.31 6.06 4.57
CA LEU A 113 10.17 5.75 3.45
C LEU A 113 11.63 5.84 3.87
N LEU A 114 12.30 4.69 3.96
CA LEU A 114 13.74 4.63 4.16
C LEU A 114 14.43 4.76 2.80
N VAL A 115 15.27 5.77 2.64
CA VAL A 115 15.99 6.02 1.38
C VAL A 115 17.34 5.32 1.43
N VAL A 116 17.56 4.42 0.48
CA VAL A 116 18.75 3.57 0.41
C VAL A 116 19.43 3.72 -0.94
N GLU A 117 20.71 4.05 -0.94
CA GLU A 117 21.56 3.98 -2.13
C GLU A 117 22.26 2.62 -2.19
N ILE A 118 22.29 2.01 -3.38
CA ILE A 118 23.02 0.77 -3.62
C ILE A 118 24.22 1.07 -4.51
N ASP A 119 25.39 0.61 -4.09
CA ASP A 119 26.59 0.52 -4.90
C ASP A 119 26.92 -0.95 -5.18
N LEU A 120 27.01 -1.30 -6.47
CA LEU A 120 27.15 -2.68 -6.96
C LEU A 120 28.59 -2.97 -7.46
N LEU A 121 29.58 -2.27 -6.92
CA LEU A 121 30.98 -2.48 -7.30
C LEU A 121 31.54 -3.79 -6.69
N ASN A 122 32.23 -4.57 -7.52
CA ASN A 122 33.09 -5.69 -7.11
C ASN A 122 32.41 -6.86 -6.36
N ARG A 123 31.20 -7.28 -6.79
CA ARG A 123 30.44 -8.43 -6.24
C ARG A 123 30.01 -8.30 -4.77
N ILE A 124 30.30 -7.17 -4.11
CA ILE A 124 29.82 -6.85 -2.76
C ILE A 124 28.77 -5.75 -2.92
N ASN A 125 27.55 -6.04 -2.51
CA ASN A 125 26.48 -5.05 -2.55
C ASN A 125 26.63 -4.14 -1.32
N LYS A 126 27.00 -2.89 -1.55
CA LYS A 126 27.10 -1.85 -0.52
C LYS A 126 25.81 -1.05 -0.47
N TYR A 127 25.21 -0.99 0.71
CA TYR A 127 23.97 -0.28 0.96
C TYR A 127 24.24 0.92 1.86
N PHE A 128 23.79 2.09 1.44
CA PHE A 128 23.94 3.31 2.20
C PHE A 128 22.57 3.84 2.61
N ILE A 129 22.34 3.87 3.91
CA ILE A 129 21.12 4.46 4.48
C ILE A 129 21.29 5.98 4.51
N ASN A 130 20.43 6.70 3.80
CA ASN A 130 20.51 8.15 3.69
C ASN A 130 19.56 8.84 4.67
N SER A 131 18.27 8.54 4.61
CA SER A 131 17.27 9.23 5.43
C SER A 131 16.02 8.39 5.62
N LEU A 132 15.26 8.72 6.65
CA LEU A 132 13.91 8.24 6.87
C LEU A 132 12.95 9.41 6.70
N ILE A 133 12.01 9.26 5.77
CA ILE A 133 10.99 10.26 5.47
C ILE A 133 9.65 9.72 5.95
N SER A 134 8.97 10.47 6.80
CA SER A 134 7.62 10.15 7.29
C SER A 134 6.63 11.18 6.77
N ILE A 135 5.57 10.70 6.13
CA ILE A 135 4.53 11.52 5.50
C ILE A 135 3.17 10.98 5.93
N ASP A 136 2.28 11.89 6.32
CA ASP A 136 0.88 11.58 6.54
C ASP A 136 0.02 12.21 5.45
N PHE A 137 -0.69 11.36 4.69
CA PHE A 137 -1.52 11.78 3.58
C PHE A 137 -2.98 11.90 4.02
N GLU A 138 -3.68 12.92 3.56
CA GLU A 138 -5.10 13.09 3.90
C GLU A 138 -5.98 12.01 3.29
N THR A 139 -5.64 11.55 2.09
CA THR A 139 -6.41 10.52 1.38
C THR A 139 -5.51 9.43 0.84
N ALA A 140 -6.09 8.24 0.69
CA ALA A 140 -5.45 7.09 0.06
C ALA A 140 -5.03 7.41 -1.39
N TYR A 141 -5.80 8.22 -2.11
CA TYR A 141 -5.47 8.64 -3.47
C TYR A 141 -4.17 9.43 -3.56
N ILE A 142 -3.98 10.42 -2.68
CA ILE A 142 -2.76 11.24 -2.66
C ILE A 142 -1.57 10.34 -2.29
N ARG A 143 -1.72 9.45 -1.30
CA ARG A 143 -0.68 8.47 -0.94
C ARG A 143 -0.29 7.60 -2.14
N TYR A 144 -1.27 7.04 -2.84
CA TYR A 144 -1.04 6.18 -4.01
C TYR A 144 -0.30 6.93 -5.14
N LYS A 145 -0.72 8.16 -5.44
CA LYS A 145 -0.03 9.03 -6.42
C LYS A 145 1.39 9.40 -5.99
N ALA A 146 1.62 9.61 -4.70
CA ALA A 146 2.95 9.88 -4.18
C ALA A 146 3.89 8.68 -4.39
N LEU A 147 3.44 7.47 -4.07
CA LEU A 147 4.20 6.24 -4.31
C LEU A 147 4.54 6.04 -5.78
N ASP A 148 3.57 6.22 -6.68
CA ASP A 148 3.78 6.13 -8.13
C ASP A 148 4.83 7.14 -8.61
N ASN A 149 4.75 8.40 -8.16
CA ASN A 149 5.72 9.42 -8.50
C ASN A 149 7.12 9.14 -7.95
N LEU A 150 7.24 8.62 -6.73
CA LEU A 150 8.52 8.30 -6.09
C LEU A 150 9.32 7.23 -6.85
N GLN A 151 8.67 6.41 -7.68
CA GLN A 151 9.35 5.43 -8.54
C GLN A 151 10.28 6.09 -9.58
N LYS A 152 10.14 7.40 -9.85
CA LYS A 152 11.07 8.16 -10.68
C LYS A 152 12.49 8.19 -10.11
N PHE A 153 12.65 8.00 -8.80
CA PHE A 153 13.96 7.99 -8.14
C PHE A 153 14.55 6.58 -8.02
N GLY A 154 13.75 5.54 -8.23
CA GLY A 154 14.19 4.15 -8.10
C GLY A 154 13.06 3.19 -7.75
N THR A 155 13.40 2.05 -7.14
CA THR A 155 12.43 1.00 -6.83
C THR A 155 11.95 1.11 -5.39
N ILE A 156 10.63 1.06 -5.20
CA ILE A 156 10.01 1.01 -3.86
C ILE A 156 9.65 -0.44 -3.55
N ARG A 157 9.92 -0.85 -2.32
CA ARG A 157 9.48 -2.15 -1.77
C ARG A 157 9.00 -1.97 -0.35
N SER A 158 8.00 -2.73 0.08
CA SER A 158 7.77 -2.97 1.51
C SER A 158 9.06 -3.51 2.12
N ILE A 159 9.30 -3.12 3.37
CA ILE A 159 10.42 -3.61 4.16
C ILE A 159 10.47 -5.15 4.23
N ASP A 160 9.31 -5.80 4.32
CA ASP A 160 9.18 -7.27 4.45
C ASP A 160 9.59 -8.01 3.17
N ASN A 161 9.65 -7.31 2.03
CA ASN A 161 10.06 -7.85 0.73
C ASN A 161 11.46 -7.37 0.31
N ALA A 162 12.19 -6.73 1.23
CA ALA A 162 13.51 -6.17 0.95
C ALA A 162 14.62 -7.14 1.32
N VAL A 163 15.64 -7.21 0.47
CA VAL A 163 16.85 -7.99 0.76
C VAL A 163 17.59 -7.38 1.94
N GLY A 164 17.75 -8.16 3.01
CA GLY A 164 18.37 -7.70 4.25
C GLY A 164 17.42 -6.94 5.17
N GLU A 165 16.14 -7.30 5.20
CA GLU A 165 15.09 -6.75 6.09
C GLU A 165 15.59 -6.38 7.50
N ASP A 166 16.29 -7.31 8.18
CA ASP A 166 16.85 -7.13 9.53
C ASP A 166 17.74 -5.87 9.68
N LEU A 167 18.39 -5.42 8.59
CA LEU A 167 19.21 -4.23 8.58
C LEU A 167 18.39 -2.95 8.70
N TYR A 168 17.17 -2.97 8.17
CA TYR A 168 16.33 -1.79 7.98
C TYR A 168 15.30 -1.61 9.09
N VAL A 169 14.79 -2.70 9.68
CA VAL A 169 13.68 -2.68 10.67
C VAL A 169 13.95 -1.69 11.82
N LYS A 170 15.20 -1.63 12.31
CA LYS A 170 15.61 -0.73 13.40
C LYS A 170 15.41 0.76 13.14
N TYR A 171 15.23 1.18 11.89
CA TYR A 171 15.00 2.58 11.55
C TYR A 171 13.53 3.00 11.69
N PHE A 172 12.59 2.06 11.76
CA PHE A 172 11.16 2.33 11.85
C PHE A 172 10.67 2.23 13.29
N ASN A 173 10.30 3.37 13.88
CA ASN A 173 9.61 3.37 15.17
C ASN A 173 8.20 2.80 14.93
N ASN A 174 7.88 1.65 15.54
CA ASN A 174 6.60 0.92 15.40
C ASN A 174 6.48 0.01 14.16
N TYR A 175 7.57 -0.65 13.76
CA TYR A 175 7.47 -1.75 12.81
C TYR A 175 6.52 -2.84 13.33
N ASN A 176 5.56 -3.26 12.50
CA ASN A 176 4.63 -4.34 12.79
C ASN A 176 4.67 -5.33 11.63
N CYS A 177 5.19 -6.54 11.88
CA CYS A 177 5.25 -7.64 10.92
C CYS A 177 3.88 -8.20 10.52
N MET A 178 2.77 -7.65 11.03
CA MET A 178 1.44 -7.95 10.50
C MET A 178 1.06 -7.05 9.32
N GLU A 179 1.93 -6.12 8.88
CA GLU A 179 1.73 -5.37 7.63
C GLU A 179 2.10 -6.14 6.35
N ASN A 180 2.60 -7.37 6.49
CA ASN A 180 3.29 -8.20 5.49
C ASN A 180 2.53 -8.57 4.21
N VAL A 181 1.27 -8.19 4.04
CA VAL A 181 0.42 -8.75 2.98
C VAL A 181 0.54 -8.00 1.64
N CYS A 182 1.13 -6.80 1.61
CA CYS A 182 1.12 -5.95 0.41
C CYS A 182 2.48 -5.36 0.04
N GLU A 183 2.82 -5.48 -1.25
CA GLU A 183 4.09 -5.05 -1.84
C GLU A 183 4.47 -3.61 -1.48
N ASN A 184 3.59 -2.63 -1.72
CA ASN A 184 3.87 -1.20 -1.51
C ASN A 184 2.77 -0.46 -0.71
N ASP A 185 1.71 -1.16 -0.30
CA ASP A 185 0.58 -0.56 0.42
C ASP A 185 0.78 -0.50 1.95
N GLY A 186 1.89 -1.08 2.46
CA GLY A 186 2.33 -0.97 3.85
C GLY A 186 2.71 0.46 4.24
N ILE A 187 2.77 0.75 5.55
CA ILE A 187 3.26 2.06 6.03
C ILE A 187 4.76 2.15 5.78
N ASN A 188 5.51 1.10 6.11
CA ASN A 188 6.96 1.10 6.09
C ASN A 188 7.51 0.54 4.77
N ASN A 189 8.17 1.40 4.00
CA ASN A 189 8.71 1.08 2.69
C ASN A 189 10.17 1.54 2.59
N ILE A 190 10.89 0.95 1.64
CA ILE A 190 12.25 1.29 1.28
C ILE A 190 12.27 1.78 -0.15
N LEU A 191 12.85 2.97 -0.37
CA LEU A 191 13.18 3.49 -1.69
C LEU A 191 14.64 3.18 -2.00
N PHE A 192 14.87 2.21 -2.85
CA PHE A 192 16.19 1.92 -3.41
C PHE A 192 16.44 2.86 -4.59
N LEU A 193 17.37 3.80 -4.42
CA LEU A 193 17.71 4.77 -5.45
C LEU A 193 18.33 4.10 -6.65
N ASP A 194 17.91 4.52 -7.84
CA ASP A 194 18.49 4.03 -9.08
C ASP A 194 20.00 4.37 -9.12
N ARG A 195 20.81 3.39 -9.50
CA ARG A 195 22.26 3.57 -9.69
C ARG A 195 22.56 4.65 -10.73
N TYR A 196 21.70 4.82 -11.72
CA TYR A 196 21.82 5.79 -12.81
C TYR A 196 21.28 7.18 -12.45
N LEU A 197 20.70 7.35 -11.26
CA LEU A 197 20.24 8.65 -10.81
C LEU A 197 21.44 9.62 -10.72
N ASN A 198 21.27 10.83 -11.25
CA ASN A 198 22.29 11.86 -11.24
C ASN A 198 22.80 12.09 -9.80
N LYS A 199 24.13 12.26 -9.63
CA LYS A 199 24.76 12.44 -8.31
C LYS A 199 24.18 13.61 -7.53
N ASP A 200 23.90 14.74 -8.18
CA ASP A 200 23.31 15.93 -7.55
C ASP A 200 21.87 15.64 -7.08
N VAL A 201 21.13 14.80 -7.82
CA VAL A 201 19.79 14.36 -7.43
C VAL A 201 19.85 13.45 -6.20
N LYS A 202 20.79 12.50 -6.16
CA LYS A 202 21.02 11.62 -5.00
C LYS A 202 21.43 12.40 -3.76
N SER A 203 22.39 13.32 -3.90
CA SER A 203 22.87 14.17 -2.80
C SER A 203 21.78 15.07 -2.21
N ASN A 204 20.77 15.42 -2.99
CA ASN A 204 19.66 16.28 -2.57
C ASN A 204 18.31 15.53 -2.52
N ILE A 205 18.32 14.21 -2.35
CA ILE A 205 17.13 13.36 -2.52
C ILE A 205 15.96 13.78 -1.63
N GLY A 206 16.20 14.16 -0.37
CA GLY A 206 15.15 14.64 0.54
C GLY A 206 14.43 15.89 0.01
N SER A 207 15.20 16.88 -0.47
CA SER A 207 14.67 18.10 -1.10
C SER A 207 13.94 17.79 -2.41
N ASN A 208 14.47 16.88 -3.23
CA ASN A 208 13.85 16.48 -4.49
C ASN A 208 12.52 15.75 -4.27
N ILE A 209 12.44 14.86 -3.27
CA ILE A 209 11.19 14.20 -2.86
C ILE A 209 10.19 15.24 -2.38
N LYS A 210 10.60 16.17 -1.51
CA LYS A 210 9.73 17.23 -1.01
C LYS A 210 9.16 18.08 -2.15
N LYS A 211 9.98 18.45 -3.12
CA LYS A 211 9.57 19.20 -4.31
C LYS A 211 8.63 18.39 -5.20
N LEU A 212 8.95 17.11 -5.46
CA LEU A 212 8.14 16.24 -6.33
C LEU A 212 6.73 16.03 -5.79
N LEU A 213 6.58 15.94 -4.47
CA LEU A 213 5.30 15.70 -3.85
C LEU A 213 4.46 16.99 -3.70
N GLU A 214 5.02 18.17 -3.99
CA GLU A 214 4.36 19.49 -3.89
C GLU A 214 3.60 19.69 -2.56
N LEU A 215 4.06 19.05 -1.48
CA LEU A 215 3.32 19.02 -0.23
C LEU A 215 3.55 20.33 0.54
N GLU A 216 2.50 21.14 0.66
CA GLU A 216 2.40 22.26 1.62
C GLU A 216 2.27 21.81 3.09
N ARG A 217 2.47 20.51 3.39
CA ARG A 217 2.07 19.85 4.65
C ARG A 217 3.24 19.23 5.43
N LYS A 218 2.92 18.70 6.62
CA LYS A 218 3.83 18.10 7.63
C LYS A 218 4.58 16.87 7.11
N ILE A 219 5.53 17.04 6.20
CA ILE A 219 6.59 16.05 5.97
C ILE A 219 7.57 16.15 7.12
N TYR A 220 7.86 15.03 7.76
CA TYR A 220 8.96 14.91 8.70
C TYR A 220 10.12 14.16 8.03
N ILE A 221 11.27 14.81 7.91
CA ILE A 221 12.49 14.19 7.38
C ILE A 221 13.46 14.03 8.54
N LYS A 222 13.79 12.77 8.86
CA LYS A 222 14.89 12.44 9.75
C LYS A 222 16.09 12.06 8.91
N GLU A 223 17.02 12.99 8.79
CA GLU A 223 18.33 12.69 8.20
C GLU A 223 19.05 11.64 9.04
N ILE A 224 19.61 10.62 8.38
CA ILE A 224 20.40 9.58 9.03
C ILE A 224 21.84 9.81 8.62
N LYS A 225 22.77 9.79 9.59
CA LYS A 225 24.20 9.84 9.24
C LYS A 225 24.50 8.66 8.33
N LYS A 226 24.96 8.95 7.10
CA LYS A 226 25.19 7.93 6.06
C LYS A 226 25.93 6.74 6.66
N THR A 227 25.24 5.61 6.73
CA THR A 227 25.77 4.37 7.31
C THR A 227 25.86 3.33 6.22
N GLU A 228 27.04 2.73 6.08
CA GLU A 228 27.35 1.70 5.08
C GLU A 228 27.11 0.31 5.65
N TYR A 229 26.48 -0.55 4.85
CA TYR A 229 26.29 -1.96 5.12
C TYR A 229 26.74 -2.78 3.92
N GLU A 230 27.40 -3.91 4.16
CA GLU A 230 27.74 -4.90 3.14
C GLU A 230 26.83 -6.11 3.29
N ILE A 231 26.13 -6.49 2.22
CA ILE A 231 25.34 -7.73 2.17
C ILE A 231 26.03 -8.70 1.24
N TYR A 232 26.46 -9.83 1.80
CA TYR A 232 27.02 -10.96 1.04
C TYR A 232 25.86 -11.80 0.50
N SER A 233 25.58 -11.70 -0.81
CA SER A 233 24.68 -12.62 -1.50
C SER A 233 25.46 -13.89 -1.86
N TYR A 234 25.12 -15.00 -1.21
CA TYR A 234 25.64 -16.34 -1.53
C TYR A 234 25.05 -16.90 -2.82
#